data_AF-A0A537FAA1-F1
#
_entry.id   AF-A0A537FAA1-F1
#
_cell.length_a   1.000
_cell.length_b   1.000
_cell.length_c   1.000
_cell.angle_alpha   90.00
_cell.angle_beta   90.00
_cell.angle_gamma   90.00
#
_symmetry.space_group_name_H-M   'P 1'
#
loop_
_entity.id
_entity.type
_entity.pdbx_description
1 polymer ?
#
loop_
_entity_poly.entity_id
_entity_poly.type
_entity_poly.pdbx_seq_one_letter_code
_entity_poly.pdbx_strand_id
1 'polypeptide(L)'
;MAVAKPGPITLRGMPISLNVYDGAATITSKYFRHFQMPDFERIYLPDSVKPFLHVDPTGTKELLIDDNRSAIGKQPYMTIDGVDFYFSVKGIGSTTSPFSRQLFKKEEICGLLKSGTTKDRITNAMEKEMKFPRYLTGELWSRGCPYGSQGLEFASIAMKATEMSDTSTTSIHGFRIAPLVKIVKLPEAIQREVTQVYWYRRFKQVMVQETRLIPSNIRIYFHSDWTIGDDTGELFDFFRIDNNDKAMDFLRNFVKTGIAILTLFVRSMNDNGNGTYSGLDFYDVWLDKDAVLAPDGTIFWADLEGLQAITIGGRDRDDLEFNIEEKMEHQIYRSLYEFMYAYEQIERERVRRFGHITDRKTQFEYLLKDALKDDEVVGLRRGQDSLELVIGNILGEERLTKSFTILDW
;
A
#
# COMPACT_ATOMS: atom_id res chain seq x y z
N MET A 1 -32.18 -6.17 16.67
CA MET A 1 -32.35 -6.35 15.20
C MET A 1 -30.96 -6.45 14.61
N ALA A 2 -30.64 -7.53 13.89
CA ALA A 2 -29.36 -7.62 13.17
C ALA A 2 -29.38 -6.58 12.04
N VAL A 3 -28.54 -5.56 12.14
CA VAL A 3 -28.33 -4.61 11.05
C VAL A 3 -27.73 -5.41 9.89
N ALA A 4 -28.47 -5.50 8.78
CA ALA A 4 -27.97 -6.16 7.59
C ALA A 4 -26.66 -5.48 7.18
N LYS A 5 -25.56 -6.26 7.10
CA LYS A 5 -24.30 -5.73 6.57
C LYS A 5 -24.57 -5.18 5.17
N PRO A 6 -24.13 -3.95 4.85
CA PRO A 6 -24.25 -3.45 3.49
C PRO A 6 -23.57 -4.45 2.54
N GLY A 7 -24.23 -4.75 1.41
CA GLY A 7 -23.68 -5.67 0.42
C GLY A 7 -22.35 -5.16 -0.15
N PRO A 8 -21.49 -6.06 -0.64
CA PRO A 8 -20.15 -5.73 -1.10
C PRO A 8 -20.15 -4.61 -2.15
N ILE A 9 -19.08 -3.82 -2.15
CA ILE A 9 -18.87 -2.76 -3.12
C ILE A 9 -18.32 -3.37 -4.42
N THR A 10 -18.73 -2.85 -5.56
CA THR A 10 -18.05 -3.12 -6.83
C THR A 10 -17.13 -1.95 -7.11
N LEU A 11 -15.83 -2.22 -7.23
CA LEU A 11 -14.86 -1.15 -7.45
C LEU A 11 -15.08 -0.48 -8.82
N ARG A 12 -14.79 0.82 -8.86
CA ARG A 12 -14.85 1.66 -10.06
C ARG A 12 -13.43 1.98 -10.52
N GLY A 13 -13.27 2.22 -11.81
CA GLY A 13 -11.98 2.57 -12.41
C GLY A 13 -11.95 2.27 -13.89
N MET A 14 -10.86 2.66 -14.55
CA MET A 14 -10.66 2.35 -15.95
C MET A 14 -10.33 0.86 -16.13
N PRO A 15 -11.09 0.11 -16.96
CA PRO A 15 -10.79 -1.30 -17.21
C PRO A 15 -9.54 -1.46 -18.09
N ILE A 16 -8.81 -2.53 -17.84
CA ILE A 16 -7.67 -3.00 -18.65
C ILE A 16 -7.79 -4.51 -18.85
N SER A 17 -7.57 -4.96 -20.09
CA SER A 17 -7.50 -6.38 -20.42
C SER A 17 -6.04 -6.83 -20.39
N LEU A 18 -5.73 -7.79 -19.50
CA LEU A 18 -4.40 -8.36 -19.35
C LEU A 18 -4.39 -9.80 -19.87
N ASN A 19 -3.38 -10.12 -20.66
CA ASN A 19 -3.08 -11.48 -21.09
C ASN A 19 -2.59 -12.29 -19.88
N VAL A 20 -3.11 -13.51 -19.75
CA VAL A 20 -2.82 -14.44 -18.65
C VAL A 20 -1.78 -15.45 -19.11
N TYR A 21 -0.75 -15.64 -18.30
CA TYR A 21 0.31 -16.62 -18.51
C TYR A 21 0.53 -17.45 -17.26
N ASP A 22 1.16 -18.61 -17.43
CA ASP A 22 1.56 -19.46 -16.31
C ASP A 22 2.78 -18.86 -15.62
N GLY A 23 2.73 -18.79 -14.29
CA GLY A 23 3.88 -18.42 -13.48
C GLY A 23 4.97 -19.49 -13.56
N ALA A 24 6.24 -19.07 -13.59
CA ALA A 24 7.35 -20.03 -13.61
C ALA A 24 7.54 -20.74 -12.26
N ALA A 25 7.31 -20.01 -11.18
CA ALA A 25 7.27 -20.51 -9.81
C ALA A 25 6.58 -19.47 -8.91
N THR A 26 6.04 -19.93 -7.79
CA THR A 26 5.30 -19.09 -6.85
C THR A 26 5.85 -19.28 -5.44
N ILE A 27 6.03 -18.18 -4.70
CA ILE A 27 6.29 -18.18 -3.26
C ILE A 27 5.01 -17.72 -2.57
N THR A 28 4.48 -18.53 -1.67
CA THR A 28 3.21 -18.25 -0.97
C THR A 28 3.46 -17.89 0.49
N SER A 29 2.84 -16.80 0.94
CA SER A 29 2.81 -16.40 2.35
C SER A 29 2.37 -17.57 3.23
N LYS A 30 3.01 -17.73 4.40
CA LYS A 30 2.68 -18.79 5.37
C LYS A 30 1.20 -18.82 5.75
N TYR A 31 0.51 -17.67 5.75
CA TYR A 31 -0.91 -17.55 6.09
C TYR A 31 -1.84 -18.03 4.99
N PHE A 32 -1.40 -17.97 3.73
CA PHE A 32 -2.24 -18.29 2.58
C PHE A 32 -1.97 -19.66 1.97
N ARG A 33 -1.04 -20.46 2.54
CA ARG A 33 -0.63 -21.77 1.99
C ARG A 33 -1.77 -22.78 1.86
N HIS A 34 -2.79 -22.67 2.71
CA HIS A 34 -3.93 -23.58 2.71
C HIS A 34 -5.07 -23.14 1.80
N PHE A 35 -5.01 -21.94 1.23
CA PHE A 35 -6.06 -21.39 0.38
C PHE A 35 -5.77 -21.68 -1.10
N GLN A 36 -6.76 -22.26 -1.77
CA GLN A 36 -6.74 -22.44 -3.23
C GLN A 36 -7.03 -21.10 -3.89
N MET A 37 -5.98 -20.47 -4.42
CA MET A 37 -6.04 -19.13 -5.02
C MET A 37 -5.38 -19.16 -6.40
N PRO A 38 -6.04 -19.78 -7.40
CA PRO A 38 -5.45 -20.02 -8.72
C PRO A 38 -5.16 -18.71 -9.47
N ASP A 39 -5.99 -17.69 -9.25
CA ASP A 39 -5.77 -16.35 -9.80
C ASP A 39 -4.46 -15.72 -9.32
N PHE A 40 -3.99 -16.07 -8.13
CA PHE A 40 -2.78 -15.52 -7.52
C PHE A 40 -1.50 -16.27 -7.95
N GLU A 41 -1.63 -17.28 -8.82
CA GLU A 41 -0.50 -18.08 -9.33
C GLU A 41 -0.16 -17.77 -10.79
N ARG A 42 -0.96 -16.90 -11.42
CA ARG A 42 -0.79 -16.51 -12.82
C ARG A 42 -0.01 -15.20 -12.94
N ILE A 43 0.50 -14.98 -14.14
CA ILE A 43 1.11 -13.72 -14.56
C ILE A 43 0.11 -12.96 -15.43
N TYR A 44 0.03 -11.65 -15.20
CA TYR A 44 -0.89 -10.75 -15.90
C TYR A 44 -0.09 -9.67 -16.62
N LEU A 45 -0.04 -9.73 -17.95
CA LEU A 45 0.77 -8.81 -18.75
C LEU A 45 -0.08 -8.13 -19.84
N PRO A 46 0.21 -6.86 -20.16
CA PRO A 46 -0.49 -6.13 -21.21
C PRO A 46 -0.10 -6.65 -22.60
N ASP A 47 -0.93 -6.38 -23.61
CA ASP A 47 -0.67 -6.80 -25.00
C ASP A 47 0.62 -6.21 -25.57
N SER A 48 1.03 -5.03 -25.11
CA SER A 48 2.32 -4.39 -25.45
C SER A 48 3.56 -5.21 -25.06
N VAL A 49 3.43 -6.19 -24.14
CA VAL A 49 4.52 -7.08 -23.77
C VAL A 49 4.56 -8.33 -24.65
N LYS A 50 3.50 -8.63 -25.41
CA LYS A 50 3.41 -9.81 -26.29
C LYS A 50 4.60 -9.95 -27.27
N PRO A 51 5.14 -8.87 -27.88
CA PRO A 51 6.31 -9.00 -28.76
C PRO A 51 7.59 -9.52 -28.08
N PHE A 52 7.67 -9.46 -26.74
CA PHE A 52 8.79 -10.00 -25.97
C PHE A 52 8.59 -11.49 -25.62
N LEU A 53 7.43 -12.06 -25.95
CA LEU A 53 7.02 -13.40 -25.59
C LEU A 53 7.07 -14.33 -26.81
N HIS A 54 7.39 -15.59 -26.57
CA HIS A 54 7.35 -16.68 -27.56
C HIS A 54 6.26 -17.70 -27.23
N VAL A 55 5.41 -17.39 -26.25
CA VAL A 55 4.33 -18.24 -25.77
C VAL A 55 3.02 -17.48 -25.94
N ASP A 56 1.99 -18.20 -26.37
CA ASP A 56 0.64 -17.66 -26.42
C ASP A 56 0.06 -17.57 -24.99
N PRO A 57 -0.77 -16.54 -24.72
CA PRO A 57 -1.47 -16.46 -23.45
C PRO A 57 -2.47 -17.60 -23.29
N THR A 58 -2.65 -18.07 -22.06
CA THR A 58 -3.65 -19.08 -21.72
C THR A 58 -5.06 -18.50 -21.62
N GLY A 59 -5.18 -17.17 -21.57
CA GLY A 59 -6.44 -16.45 -21.59
C GLY A 59 -6.25 -14.94 -21.43
N THR A 60 -7.35 -14.24 -21.16
CA THR A 60 -7.36 -12.80 -20.85
C THR A 60 -8.19 -12.56 -19.60
N LYS A 61 -7.79 -11.60 -18.77
CA LYS A 61 -8.53 -11.17 -17.59
C LYS A 61 -8.71 -9.65 -17.63
N GLU A 62 -9.95 -9.22 -17.47
CA GLU A 62 -10.26 -7.80 -17.29
C GLU A 62 -10.10 -7.43 -15.82
N LEU A 63 -9.28 -6.41 -15.56
CA LEU A 63 -9.07 -5.79 -14.26
C LEU A 63 -9.30 -4.28 -14.37
N LEU A 64 -9.26 -3.58 -13.25
CA LEU A 64 -9.22 -2.12 -13.20
C LEU A 64 -7.77 -1.66 -13.01
N ILE A 65 -7.43 -0.52 -13.60
CA ILE A 65 -6.19 0.18 -13.28
C ILE A 65 -6.26 0.65 -11.82
N ASP A 66 -5.19 0.40 -11.05
CA ASP A 66 -5.06 0.87 -9.66
C ASP A 66 -3.98 1.96 -9.57
N ASP A 67 -2.73 1.61 -9.87
CA ASP A 67 -1.63 2.59 -9.98
C ASP A 67 -0.85 2.42 -11.30
N ASN A 68 0.26 3.15 -11.45
CA ASN A 68 1.08 3.09 -12.66
C ASN A 68 1.61 1.67 -12.97
N ARG A 69 1.71 0.76 -11.99
CA ARG A 69 2.24 -0.60 -12.16
C ARG A 69 1.32 -1.71 -11.65
N SER A 70 0.07 -1.41 -11.30
CA SER A 70 -0.83 -2.35 -10.63
C SER A 70 -2.24 -2.35 -11.22
N ALA A 71 -2.94 -3.48 -11.06
CA ALA A 71 -4.35 -3.62 -11.41
C ALA A 71 -5.10 -4.46 -10.38
N ILE A 72 -6.41 -4.23 -10.28
CA ILE A 72 -7.28 -4.73 -9.22
C ILE A 72 -8.57 -5.34 -9.79
N GLY A 73 -9.07 -6.40 -9.16
CA GLY A 73 -10.36 -7.03 -9.50
C GLY A 73 -11.55 -6.17 -9.09
N LYS A 74 -12.64 -6.24 -9.87
CA LYS A 74 -13.87 -5.47 -9.61
C LYS A 74 -14.69 -5.98 -8.42
N GLN A 75 -14.65 -7.28 -8.19
CA GLN A 75 -15.49 -7.98 -7.21
C GLN A 75 -14.64 -8.43 -6.02
N PRO A 76 -15.21 -8.46 -4.81
CA PRO A 76 -14.50 -8.94 -3.64
C PRO A 76 -14.10 -10.40 -3.83
N TYR A 77 -12.91 -10.73 -3.35
CA TYR A 77 -12.34 -12.07 -3.37
C TYR A 77 -12.59 -12.80 -2.05
N MET A 78 -12.38 -12.11 -0.92
CA MET A 78 -12.64 -12.65 0.42
C MET A 78 -12.80 -11.54 1.46
N THR A 79 -13.35 -11.87 2.62
CA THR A 79 -13.46 -10.95 3.75
C THR A 79 -12.44 -11.33 4.83
N ILE A 80 -11.69 -10.36 5.36
CA ILE A 80 -10.77 -10.54 6.49
C ILE A 80 -11.12 -9.48 7.53
N ASP A 81 -11.33 -9.88 8.78
CA ASP A 81 -11.70 -8.97 9.88
C ASP A 81 -12.90 -8.07 9.56
N GLY A 82 -13.90 -8.64 8.90
CA GLY A 82 -15.12 -7.92 8.51
C GLY A 82 -14.98 -6.95 7.32
N VAL A 83 -13.79 -6.81 6.74
CA VAL A 83 -13.52 -5.97 5.56
C VAL A 83 -13.38 -6.85 4.32
N ASP A 84 -14.03 -6.45 3.22
CA ASP A 84 -13.90 -7.13 1.93
C ASP A 84 -12.59 -6.75 1.23
N PHE A 85 -11.89 -7.75 0.71
CA PHE A 85 -10.64 -7.60 -0.04
C PHE A 85 -10.78 -8.10 -1.46
N TYR A 86 -10.09 -7.43 -2.37
CA TYR A 86 -10.09 -7.66 -3.81
C TYR A 86 -8.73 -8.20 -4.25
N PHE A 87 -8.74 -9.03 -5.28
CA PHE A 87 -7.51 -9.46 -5.95
C PHE A 87 -6.78 -8.24 -6.54
N SER A 88 -5.50 -8.08 -6.24
CA SER A 88 -4.64 -7.06 -6.85
C SER A 88 -3.34 -7.69 -7.33
N VAL A 89 -2.81 -7.19 -8.44
CA VAL A 89 -1.52 -7.59 -9.00
C VAL A 89 -0.67 -6.36 -9.26
N LYS A 90 0.57 -6.39 -8.77
CA LYS A 90 1.60 -5.36 -8.93
C LYS A 90 2.73 -5.89 -9.81
N GLY A 91 3.21 -5.04 -10.72
CA GLY A 91 4.22 -5.38 -11.72
C GLY A 91 3.63 -5.72 -13.09
N ILE A 92 2.55 -5.07 -13.50
CA ILE A 92 1.90 -5.28 -14.81
C ILE A 92 2.45 -4.37 -15.94
N GLY A 93 3.55 -3.68 -15.71
CA GLY A 93 4.11 -2.68 -16.62
C GLY A 93 3.72 -1.25 -16.28
N SER A 94 4.65 -0.33 -16.55
CA SER A 94 4.47 1.13 -16.40
C SER A 94 3.90 1.74 -17.68
N THR A 95 3.05 2.75 -17.54
CA THR A 95 2.49 3.52 -18.68
C THR A 95 3.40 4.65 -19.15
N THR A 96 4.19 5.21 -18.25
CA THR A 96 5.02 6.40 -18.50
C THR A 96 6.49 6.06 -18.54
N SER A 97 7.28 6.84 -19.26
CA SER A 97 8.74 6.76 -19.28
C SER A 97 9.33 7.32 -18.00
N PRO A 98 10.34 6.65 -17.40
CA PRO A 98 10.93 7.06 -16.13
C PRO A 98 11.62 8.43 -16.20
N PHE A 99 12.06 8.87 -17.38
CA PHE A 99 12.86 10.08 -17.56
C PHE A 99 12.11 11.25 -18.22
N SER A 100 11.05 10.97 -18.99
CA SER A 100 10.27 12.03 -19.65
C SER A 100 8.95 12.33 -18.95
N ARG A 101 8.46 11.43 -18.08
CA ARG A 101 7.09 11.45 -17.51
C ARG A 101 5.98 11.49 -18.56
N GLN A 102 6.30 11.21 -19.82
CA GLN A 102 5.33 11.05 -20.91
C GLN A 102 4.93 9.58 -21.04
N LEU A 103 3.79 9.30 -21.67
CA LEU A 103 3.41 7.93 -22.03
C LEU A 103 4.51 7.28 -22.86
N PHE A 104 4.78 6.00 -22.59
CA PHE A 104 5.72 5.23 -23.38
C PHE A 104 5.29 5.19 -24.84
N LYS A 105 6.26 5.49 -25.71
CA LYS A 105 6.10 5.33 -27.15
C LYS A 105 6.82 4.08 -27.61
N LYS A 106 6.24 3.38 -28.57
CA LYS A 106 6.85 2.19 -29.17
C LYS A 106 8.23 2.49 -29.76
N GLU A 107 8.42 3.66 -30.36
CA GLU A 107 9.71 4.09 -30.90
C GLU A 107 10.78 4.22 -29.81
N GLU A 108 10.39 4.67 -28.62
CA GLU A 108 11.29 4.79 -27.46
C GLU A 108 11.80 3.40 -27.04
N ILE A 109 10.89 2.43 -26.92
CA ILE A 109 11.23 1.04 -26.60
C ILE A 109 12.11 0.41 -27.68
N CYS A 110 11.77 0.60 -28.97
CA CYS A 110 12.58 0.12 -30.08
C CYS A 110 13.97 0.77 -30.13
N GLY A 111 14.09 2.04 -29.74
CA GLY A 111 15.36 2.76 -29.69
C GLY A 111 16.37 2.17 -28.70
N LEU A 112 15.88 1.59 -27.61
CA LEU A 112 16.72 0.98 -26.56
C LEU A 112 17.20 -0.42 -26.89
N LEU A 113 16.52 -1.09 -27.83
CA LEU A 113 16.87 -2.43 -28.27
C LEU A 113 17.96 -2.40 -29.35
N LYS A 114 18.89 -3.35 -29.26
CA LYS A 114 19.79 -3.68 -30.37
C LYS A 114 18.98 -4.24 -31.54
N SER A 115 19.51 -4.12 -32.76
CA SER A 115 18.92 -4.81 -33.92
C SER A 115 18.78 -6.31 -33.63
N GLY A 116 17.63 -6.88 -33.99
CA GLY A 116 17.32 -8.27 -33.70
C GLY A 116 15.82 -8.56 -33.72
N THR A 117 15.49 -9.84 -33.61
CA THR A 117 14.12 -10.37 -33.78
C THR A 117 13.10 -9.73 -32.84
N THR A 118 13.47 -9.40 -31.60
CA THR A 118 12.57 -8.72 -30.64
C THR A 118 12.26 -7.29 -31.07
N LYS A 119 13.26 -6.53 -31.53
CA LYS A 119 13.05 -5.18 -32.08
C LYS A 119 12.17 -5.24 -33.33
N ASP A 120 12.39 -6.21 -34.21
CA ASP A 120 11.58 -6.41 -35.42
C ASP A 120 10.13 -6.75 -35.06
N ARG A 121 9.91 -7.64 -34.08
CA ARG A 121 8.56 -7.99 -33.59
C ARG A 121 7.83 -6.77 -33.03
N ILE A 122 8.49 -5.96 -32.21
CA ILE A 122 7.87 -4.75 -31.63
C ILE A 122 7.55 -3.76 -32.75
N THR A 123 8.51 -3.49 -33.64
CA THR A 123 8.37 -2.54 -34.75
C THR A 123 7.23 -2.92 -35.69
N ASN A 124 7.06 -4.22 -35.96
CA ASN A 124 5.99 -4.74 -36.82
C ASN A 124 4.69 -5.04 -36.07
N ALA A 125 4.68 -5.01 -34.74
CA ALA A 125 3.46 -5.24 -33.97
C ALA A 125 2.45 -4.16 -34.32
N MET A 126 1.28 -4.58 -34.80
CA MET A 126 0.13 -3.70 -34.89
C MET A 126 -0.24 -3.28 -33.48
N GLU A 127 -0.10 -2.01 -33.16
CA GLU A 127 -0.75 -1.46 -31.99
C GLU A 127 -2.25 -1.55 -32.27
N LYS A 128 -2.92 -2.57 -31.72
CA LYS A 128 -4.33 -2.40 -31.38
C LYS A 128 -4.37 -1.12 -30.55
N GLU A 129 -5.32 -0.23 -30.78
CA GLU A 129 -5.45 1.05 -30.06
C GLU A 129 -5.45 0.85 -28.54
N MET A 130 -4.27 0.70 -27.94
CA MET A 130 -4.08 0.59 -26.51
C MET A 130 -4.06 2.04 -26.05
N LYS A 131 -5.17 2.49 -25.46
CA LYS A 131 -5.26 3.85 -24.91
C LYS A 131 -4.12 4.18 -23.94
N PHE A 132 -3.51 3.17 -23.31
CA PHE A 132 -2.37 3.30 -22.39
C PHE A 132 -1.41 2.09 -22.54
N PRO A 133 -0.40 2.15 -23.43
CA PRO A 133 0.58 1.08 -23.56
C PRO A 133 1.37 0.94 -22.25
N ARG A 134 1.63 -0.31 -21.84
CA ARG A 134 2.34 -0.62 -20.58
C ARG A 134 3.55 -1.49 -20.86
N TYR A 135 4.73 -1.07 -20.40
CA TYR A 135 5.97 -1.81 -20.66
C TYR A 135 6.63 -2.22 -19.35
N LEU A 136 7.23 -3.42 -19.39
CA LEU A 136 8.23 -3.86 -18.43
C LEU A 136 9.59 -3.57 -19.05
N THR A 137 10.47 -2.95 -18.29
CA THR A 137 11.82 -2.66 -18.76
C THR A 137 12.86 -3.23 -17.81
N GLY A 138 14.06 -3.45 -18.34
CA GLY A 138 15.25 -3.76 -17.58
C GLY A 138 15.89 -2.57 -16.89
N GLU A 139 15.32 -1.36 -16.98
CA GLU A 139 15.88 -0.21 -16.27
C GLU A 139 15.74 -0.43 -14.76
N LEU A 140 16.87 -0.33 -14.07
CA LEU A 140 16.95 -0.36 -12.61
C LEU A 140 16.38 0.95 -12.07
N TRP A 141 15.26 0.85 -11.37
CA TRP A 141 14.58 1.98 -10.74
C TRP A 141 14.64 1.90 -9.21
N SER A 142 14.86 3.05 -8.59
CA SER A 142 14.96 3.20 -7.13
C SER A 142 15.93 2.16 -6.51
N ARG A 143 15.68 1.78 -5.25
CA ARG A 143 16.50 0.87 -4.43
C ARG A 143 16.66 -0.56 -4.99
N GLY A 144 16.10 -0.88 -6.15
CA GLY A 144 16.42 -2.13 -6.86
C GLY A 144 15.22 -2.84 -7.49
N CYS A 145 14.28 -2.10 -8.07
CA CYS A 145 13.16 -2.69 -8.79
C CYS A 145 13.31 -2.45 -10.29
N PRO A 146 12.96 -3.41 -11.17
CA PRO A 146 12.83 -3.15 -12.59
C PRO A 146 11.66 -2.20 -12.85
N TYR A 147 11.83 -1.21 -13.72
CA TYR A 147 10.78 -0.25 -14.00
C TYR A 147 9.58 -0.90 -14.71
N GLY A 148 8.39 -0.78 -14.11
CA GLY A 148 7.15 -1.45 -14.53
C GLY A 148 6.93 -2.85 -13.94
N SER A 149 7.87 -3.38 -13.15
CA SER A 149 7.78 -4.71 -12.52
C SER A 149 8.23 -4.64 -11.05
N GLN A 150 8.37 -5.79 -10.38
CA GLN A 150 8.99 -5.91 -9.06
C GLN A 150 10.25 -6.79 -9.10
N GLY A 151 11.19 -6.56 -8.19
CA GLY A 151 12.35 -7.42 -7.94
C GLY A 151 12.09 -8.42 -6.81
N LEU A 152 12.62 -9.64 -6.91
CA LEU A 152 12.40 -10.70 -5.90
C LEU A 152 12.80 -10.29 -4.48
N GLU A 153 13.88 -9.52 -4.32
CA GLU A 153 14.34 -9.03 -3.02
C GLU A 153 13.28 -8.17 -2.32
N PHE A 154 12.76 -7.16 -3.02
CA PHE A 154 11.70 -6.27 -2.50
C PHE A 154 10.38 -6.99 -2.27
N ALA A 155 9.99 -7.88 -3.18
CA ALA A 155 8.81 -8.72 -2.97
C ALA A 155 8.97 -9.62 -1.73
N SER A 156 10.19 -10.08 -1.43
CA SER A 156 10.47 -10.87 -0.23
C SER A 156 10.43 -10.03 1.04
N ILE A 157 10.80 -8.75 0.99
CA ILE A 157 10.61 -7.80 2.10
C ILE A 157 9.12 -7.60 2.37
N ALA A 158 8.33 -7.31 1.33
CA ALA A 158 6.87 -7.21 1.42
C ALA A 158 6.22 -8.48 2.00
N MET A 159 6.72 -9.65 1.62
CA MET A 159 6.27 -10.94 2.17
C MET A 159 6.56 -11.05 3.66
N LYS A 160 7.77 -10.71 4.09
CA LYS A 160 8.14 -10.72 5.52
C LYS A 160 7.26 -9.77 6.33
N ALA A 161 7.00 -8.56 5.84
CA ALA A 161 6.10 -7.61 6.48
C ALA A 161 4.67 -8.19 6.58
N THR A 162 4.19 -8.87 5.54
CA THR A 162 2.91 -9.59 5.58
C THR A 162 2.91 -10.67 6.66
N GLU A 163 4.00 -11.43 6.78
CA GLU A 163 4.13 -12.51 7.75
C GLU A 163 4.40 -12.02 9.18
N MET A 164 4.52 -10.71 9.41
CA MET A 164 4.55 -10.09 10.74
C MET A 164 3.14 -9.75 11.27
N SER A 165 2.11 -9.69 10.42
CA SER A 165 0.75 -9.49 10.90
C SER A 165 0.27 -10.70 11.71
N ASP A 166 -0.70 -10.50 12.60
CA ASP A 166 -1.38 -11.60 13.25
C ASP A 166 -1.98 -12.55 12.20
N THR A 167 -1.76 -13.84 12.39
CA THR A 167 -2.28 -14.96 11.58
C THR A 167 -3.77 -14.88 11.22
N SER A 168 -4.58 -14.25 12.08
CA SER A 168 -6.03 -14.16 11.91
C SER A 168 -6.51 -12.81 11.37
N THR A 169 -5.60 -11.84 11.24
CA THR A 169 -5.92 -10.47 10.84
C THR A 169 -4.92 -9.90 9.83
N THR A 170 -5.16 -8.68 9.41
CA THR A 170 -4.24 -7.85 8.60
C THR A 170 -3.44 -6.89 9.46
N SER A 171 -3.30 -7.16 10.76
CA SER A 171 -2.81 -6.19 11.75
C SER A 171 -1.44 -6.54 12.33
N ILE A 172 -0.57 -5.54 12.43
CA ILE A 172 0.62 -5.51 13.28
C ILE A 172 0.29 -4.53 14.41
N HIS A 173 -0.28 -5.02 15.51
CA HIS A 173 -0.61 -4.21 16.69
C HIS A 173 -1.37 -2.91 16.36
N GLY A 174 -2.43 -3.01 15.57
CA GLY A 174 -3.25 -1.88 15.11
C GLY A 174 -2.87 -1.32 13.73
N PHE A 175 -1.61 -1.42 13.31
CA PHE A 175 -1.20 -1.04 11.96
C PHE A 175 -1.73 -2.05 10.95
N ARG A 176 -2.51 -1.60 9.96
CA ARG A 176 -3.17 -2.49 8.99
C ARG A 176 -2.41 -2.53 7.68
N ILE A 177 -2.28 -3.73 7.11
CA ILE A 177 -1.59 -3.96 5.83
C ILE A 177 -2.50 -4.62 4.80
N ALA A 178 -2.32 -4.29 3.53
CA ALA A 178 -2.88 -5.03 2.41
C ALA A 178 -1.97 -6.24 2.12
N PRO A 179 -2.34 -7.47 2.51
CA PRO A 179 -1.38 -8.56 2.62
C PRO A 179 -0.92 -9.06 1.24
N LEU A 180 0.38 -9.33 1.14
CA LEU A 180 0.96 -10.04 0.01
C LEU A 180 0.66 -11.54 0.14
N VAL A 181 -0.07 -12.09 -0.82
CA VAL A 181 -0.48 -13.49 -0.81
C VAL A 181 0.58 -14.34 -1.48
N LYS A 182 0.97 -13.99 -2.71
CA LYS A 182 1.92 -14.75 -3.53
C LYS A 182 2.86 -13.85 -4.33
N ILE A 183 4.12 -14.27 -4.42
CA ILE A 183 5.12 -13.73 -5.36
C ILE A 183 5.19 -14.69 -6.54
N VAL A 184 4.93 -14.20 -7.75
CA VAL A 184 4.92 -15.01 -8.98
C VAL A 184 6.13 -14.62 -9.83
N LYS A 185 7.05 -15.56 -10.08
CA LYS A 185 8.24 -15.31 -10.89
C LYS A 185 7.90 -15.26 -12.37
N LEU A 186 8.40 -14.24 -13.06
CA LEU A 186 8.32 -14.19 -14.53
C LEU A 186 9.14 -15.34 -15.14
N PRO A 187 8.69 -15.99 -16.23
CA PRO A 187 9.52 -16.94 -16.95
C PRO A 187 10.82 -16.32 -17.45
N GLU A 188 11.93 -17.07 -17.37
CA GLU A 188 13.27 -16.60 -17.72
C GLU A 188 13.38 -16.12 -19.17
N ALA A 189 12.62 -16.74 -20.08
CA ALA A 189 12.55 -16.29 -21.48
C ALA A 189 12.04 -14.84 -21.58
N ILE A 190 11.01 -14.49 -20.80
CA ILE A 190 10.46 -13.12 -20.76
C ILE A 190 11.49 -12.17 -20.17
N GLN A 191 12.06 -12.54 -19.01
CA GLN A 191 13.04 -11.70 -18.31
C GLN A 191 14.24 -11.37 -19.21
N ARG A 192 14.75 -12.35 -19.97
CA ARG A 192 15.86 -12.14 -20.91
C ARG A 192 15.54 -11.12 -22.01
N GLU A 193 14.30 -11.06 -22.48
CA GLU A 193 13.89 -10.11 -23.51
C GLU A 193 13.65 -8.71 -22.93
N VAL A 194 12.85 -8.60 -21.86
CA VAL A 194 12.51 -7.29 -21.28
C VAL A 194 13.72 -6.60 -20.64
N THR A 195 14.69 -7.36 -20.12
CA THR A 195 15.92 -6.78 -19.54
C THR A 195 16.88 -6.17 -20.56
N GLN A 196 16.63 -6.38 -21.86
CA GLN A 196 17.37 -5.68 -22.93
C GLN A 196 16.93 -4.22 -23.07
N VAL A 197 15.76 -3.85 -22.57
CA VAL A 197 15.23 -2.48 -22.62
C VAL A 197 15.71 -1.70 -21.39
N TYR A 198 16.74 -0.87 -21.52
CA TYR A 198 17.25 -0.01 -20.44
C TYR A 198 17.98 1.20 -21.02
N TRP A 199 17.98 2.31 -20.32
CA TRP A 199 18.67 3.55 -20.68
C TRP A 199 20.08 3.58 -20.09
N TYR A 200 20.19 3.35 -18.78
CA TYR A 200 21.44 3.57 -18.05
C TYR A 200 21.88 2.33 -17.28
N ARG A 201 21.01 1.79 -16.42
CA ARG A 201 21.39 0.71 -15.51
C ARG A 201 20.47 -0.48 -15.70
N ARG A 202 21.04 -1.62 -16.03
CA ARG A 202 20.29 -2.86 -16.20
C ARG A 202 20.03 -3.53 -14.84
N PHE A 203 18.78 -3.86 -14.58
CA PHE A 203 18.35 -4.76 -13.51
C PHE A 203 18.83 -6.19 -13.80
N LYS A 204 19.46 -6.82 -12.81
CA LYS A 204 20.14 -8.13 -12.98
C LYS A 204 19.55 -9.25 -12.13
N GLN A 205 18.61 -8.95 -11.24
CA GLN A 205 17.99 -9.96 -10.38
C GLN A 205 16.72 -10.53 -11.03
N VAL A 206 16.04 -11.41 -10.31
CA VAL A 206 14.78 -12.04 -10.76
C VAL A 206 13.64 -11.02 -10.71
N MET A 207 12.95 -10.87 -11.85
CA MET A 207 11.72 -10.10 -11.95
C MET A 207 10.51 -10.94 -11.50
N VAL A 208 9.61 -10.32 -10.76
CA VAL A 208 8.40 -10.96 -10.21
C VAL A 208 7.18 -10.04 -10.34
N GLN A 209 6.00 -10.64 -10.23
CA GLN A 209 4.76 -9.96 -9.87
C GLN A 209 4.40 -10.27 -8.43
N GLU A 210 3.78 -9.30 -7.78
CA GLU A 210 3.20 -9.47 -6.46
C GLU A 210 1.68 -9.55 -6.59
N THR A 211 1.08 -10.60 -6.03
CA THR A 211 -0.37 -10.78 -6.01
C THR A 211 -0.87 -10.63 -4.57
N ARG A 212 -1.76 -9.68 -4.36
CA ARG A 212 -2.10 -9.10 -3.06
C ARG A 212 -3.61 -9.10 -2.87
N LEU A 213 -4.01 -8.96 -1.62
CA LEU A 213 -5.38 -8.61 -1.24
C LEU A 213 -5.39 -7.15 -0.83
N ILE A 214 -6.30 -6.36 -1.39
CA ILE A 214 -6.42 -4.93 -1.09
C ILE A 214 -7.89 -4.57 -0.83
N PRO A 215 -8.23 -3.69 0.14
CA PRO A 215 -9.63 -3.43 0.51
C PRO A 215 -10.38 -2.48 -0.43
N SER A 216 -9.65 -1.70 -1.24
CA SER A 216 -10.18 -0.79 -2.25
C SER A 216 -9.05 -0.31 -3.16
N ASN A 217 -9.37 0.54 -4.15
CA ASN A 217 -8.41 1.32 -4.94
C ASN A 217 -8.45 2.83 -4.61
N ILE A 218 -8.99 3.19 -3.44
CA ILE A 218 -9.08 4.59 -2.99
C ILE A 218 -7.81 4.95 -2.24
N ARG A 219 -7.07 5.95 -2.73
CA ARG A 219 -5.84 6.47 -2.09
C ARG A 219 -6.17 7.70 -1.27
N ILE A 220 -5.21 8.17 -0.48
CA ILE A 220 -5.43 9.37 0.34
C ILE A 220 -5.31 10.63 -0.54
N TYR A 221 -4.23 10.84 -1.32
CA TYR A 221 -4.11 12.02 -2.21
C TYR A 221 -3.55 11.79 -3.62
N PHE A 222 -2.78 10.74 -3.88
CA PHE A 222 -2.09 10.62 -5.18
C PHE A 222 -2.25 9.25 -5.84
N HIS A 223 -1.98 9.22 -7.15
CA HIS A 223 -1.77 8.03 -7.98
C HIS A 223 -2.97 7.09 -8.15
N SER A 224 -4.16 7.47 -7.67
CA SER A 224 -5.44 6.85 -8.04
C SER A 224 -6.34 7.90 -8.68
N ASP A 225 -7.25 7.44 -9.54
CA ASP A 225 -8.33 8.27 -10.10
C ASP A 225 -9.31 8.75 -9.01
N TRP A 226 -9.23 8.18 -7.80
CA TRP A 226 -10.12 8.45 -6.67
C TRP A 226 -9.32 8.64 -5.39
N THR A 227 -9.36 9.86 -4.84
CA THR A 227 -8.65 10.22 -3.62
C THR A 227 -9.54 10.99 -2.64
N ILE A 228 -9.17 11.03 -1.37
CA ILE A 228 -9.86 11.87 -0.37
C ILE A 228 -9.73 13.35 -0.73
N GLY A 229 -8.60 13.74 -1.31
CA GLY A 229 -8.28 15.14 -1.63
C GLY A 229 -9.04 15.74 -2.82
N ASP A 230 -9.58 14.91 -3.72
CA ASP A 230 -10.25 15.38 -4.93
C ASP A 230 -11.74 15.68 -4.71
N ASP A 231 -12.52 14.65 -4.36
CA ASP A 231 -13.96 14.77 -4.07
C ASP A 231 -14.36 13.82 -2.93
N THR A 232 -14.24 14.32 -1.69
CA THR A 232 -14.64 13.58 -0.50
C THR A 232 -16.14 13.25 -0.49
N GLY A 233 -16.97 14.04 -1.19
CA GLY A 233 -18.40 13.77 -1.31
C GLY A 233 -18.67 12.53 -2.17
N GLU A 234 -18.02 12.43 -3.32
CA GLU A 234 -18.15 11.24 -4.16
C GLU A 234 -17.64 9.98 -3.46
N LEU A 235 -16.61 10.12 -2.63
CA LEU A 235 -16.12 9.05 -1.75
C LEU A 235 -17.18 8.60 -0.74
N PHE A 236 -17.88 9.52 -0.08
CA PHE A 236 -18.98 9.19 0.84
C PHE A 236 -20.11 8.45 0.12
N ASP A 237 -20.46 8.88 -1.10
CA ASP A 237 -21.49 8.23 -1.90
C ASP A 237 -21.05 6.83 -2.36
N PHE A 238 -19.79 6.68 -2.75
CA PHE A 238 -19.20 5.41 -3.17
C PHE A 238 -19.16 4.39 -2.01
N PHE A 239 -18.72 4.81 -0.82
CA PHE A 239 -18.71 3.98 0.38
C PHE A 239 -20.05 3.88 1.10
N ARG A 240 -21.10 4.54 0.58
CA ARG A 240 -22.47 4.52 1.13
C ARG A 240 -22.52 5.01 2.59
N ILE A 241 -21.77 6.08 2.87
CA ILE A 241 -21.77 6.81 4.14
C ILE A 241 -22.95 7.79 4.09
N ASP A 242 -24.13 7.27 4.42
CA ASP A 242 -25.42 7.93 4.24
C ASP A 242 -25.97 8.61 5.50
N ASN A 243 -25.27 8.48 6.64
CA ASN A 243 -25.66 9.11 7.89
C ASN A 243 -24.45 9.43 8.78
N ASN A 244 -24.69 10.26 9.78
CA ASN A 244 -23.65 10.75 10.69
C ASN A 244 -22.99 9.64 11.51
N ASP A 245 -23.72 8.62 11.95
CA ASP A 245 -23.17 7.54 12.77
C ASP A 245 -22.13 6.74 11.97
N LYS A 246 -22.44 6.38 10.72
CA LYS A 246 -21.48 5.75 9.81
C LYS A 246 -20.26 6.63 9.54
N ALA A 247 -20.46 7.94 9.38
CA ALA A 247 -19.35 8.87 9.14
C ALA A 247 -18.45 9.00 10.38
N MET A 248 -19.02 8.95 11.58
CA MET A 248 -18.28 8.95 12.84
C MET A 248 -17.52 7.63 13.04
N ASP A 249 -18.15 6.48 12.73
CA ASP A 249 -17.48 5.18 12.74
C ASP A 249 -16.30 5.14 11.75
N PHE A 250 -16.49 5.73 10.56
CA PHE A 250 -15.45 5.89 9.54
C PHE A 250 -14.27 6.72 10.06
N LEU A 251 -14.56 7.90 10.62
CA LEU A 251 -13.53 8.77 11.22
C LEU A 251 -12.80 8.09 12.38
N ARG A 252 -13.51 7.32 13.22
CA ARG A 252 -12.89 6.57 14.31
C ARG A 252 -11.88 5.55 13.79
N ASN A 253 -12.23 4.76 12.79
CA ASN A 253 -11.32 3.78 12.19
C ASN A 253 -10.14 4.46 11.47
N PHE A 254 -10.42 5.57 10.78
CA PHE A 254 -9.39 6.40 10.15
C PHE A 254 -8.37 6.91 11.18
N VAL A 255 -8.84 7.48 12.29
CA VAL A 255 -7.99 7.99 13.36
C VAL A 255 -7.23 6.84 14.02
N LYS A 256 -7.90 5.75 14.38
CA LYS A 256 -7.28 4.59 15.04
C LYS A 256 -6.11 4.04 14.22
N THR A 257 -6.35 3.79 12.93
CA THR A 257 -5.32 3.23 12.06
C THR A 257 -4.27 4.25 11.62
N GLY A 258 -4.63 5.51 11.48
CA GLY A 258 -3.68 6.61 11.26
C GLY A 258 -2.70 6.77 12.41
N ILE A 259 -3.18 6.81 13.66
CA ILE A 259 -2.30 6.82 14.84
C ILE A 259 -1.41 5.57 14.87
N ALA A 260 -1.94 4.41 14.45
CA ALA A 260 -1.12 3.20 14.40
C ALA A 260 0.01 3.25 13.36
N ILE A 261 -0.21 3.93 12.22
CA ILE A 261 0.84 4.22 11.23
C ILE A 261 1.89 5.15 11.84
N LEU A 262 1.47 6.24 12.48
CA LEU A 262 2.38 7.24 13.07
C LEU A 262 3.28 6.66 14.18
N THR A 263 2.91 5.52 14.75
CA THR A 263 3.67 4.84 15.81
C THR A 263 4.11 3.41 15.43
N LEU A 264 4.28 3.13 14.13
CA LEU A 264 4.64 1.79 13.63
C LEU A 264 5.89 1.19 14.27
N PHE A 265 6.94 1.99 14.51
CA PHE A 265 8.22 1.51 15.02
C PHE A 265 8.05 0.82 16.37
N VAL A 266 7.32 1.48 17.29
CA VAL A 266 7.10 0.95 18.64
C VAL A 266 6.08 -0.19 18.68
N ARG A 267 5.17 -0.24 17.70
CA ARG A 267 4.20 -1.33 17.50
C ARG A 267 4.81 -2.60 16.94
N SER A 268 5.94 -2.48 16.27
CA SER A 268 6.67 -3.61 15.67
C SER A 268 8.03 -3.83 16.33
N MET A 269 8.24 -3.21 17.51
CA MET A 269 9.50 -3.23 18.21
C MET A 269 9.82 -4.64 18.73
N ASN A 270 11.08 -5.02 18.60
CA ASN A 270 11.65 -6.24 19.15
C ASN A 270 13.00 -5.94 19.81
N ASP A 271 13.22 -6.49 21.01
CA ASP A 271 14.53 -6.49 21.66
C ASP A 271 15.44 -7.54 20.98
N ASN A 272 16.63 -7.11 20.55
CA ASN A 272 17.60 -7.99 19.92
C ASN A 272 18.50 -8.74 20.93
N GLY A 273 18.34 -8.49 22.23
CA GLY A 273 19.08 -9.15 23.32
C GLY A 273 20.54 -8.72 23.45
N ASN A 274 20.94 -7.66 22.74
CA ASN A 274 22.30 -7.12 22.72
C ASN A 274 22.36 -5.61 23.01
N GLY A 275 21.32 -5.08 23.67
CA GLY A 275 21.20 -3.65 23.96
C GLY A 275 20.80 -2.81 22.74
N THR A 276 20.13 -3.41 21.77
CA THR A 276 19.56 -2.72 20.61
C THR A 276 18.12 -3.17 20.37
N TYR A 277 17.32 -2.29 19.79
CA TYR A 277 15.92 -2.55 19.46
C TYR A 277 15.73 -2.45 17.96
N SER A 278 14.98 -3.38 17.38
CA SER A 278 14.59 -3.34 15.98
C SER A 278 13.09 -3.05 15.85
N GLY A 279 12.69 -2.28 14.85
CA GLY A 279 11.28 -2.03 14.55
C GLY A 279 11.09 -1.62 13.09
N LEU A 280 9.87 -1.73 12.57
CA LEU A 280 9.55 -1.30 11.21
C LEU A 280 9.52 0.22 11.10
N ASP A 281 10.09 0.71 10.01
CA ASP A 281 9.96 2.09 9.59
C ASP A 281 9.72 2.21 8.07
N PHE A 282 9.24 3.37 7.65
CA PHE A 282 8.79 3.62 6.30
C PHE A 282 9.39 4.96 5.80
N TYR A 283 10.64 4.92 5.31
CA TYR A 283 11.42 6.13 4.94
C TYR A 283 11.10 6.67 3.55
N ASP A 284 10.84 5.80 2.58
CA ASP A 284 10.71 6.15 1.14
C ASP A 284 9.27 5.98 0.62
N VAL A 285 8.32 5.81 1.53
CA VAL A 285 6.91 5.60 1.23
C VAL A 285 6.06 6.65 1.93
N TRP A 286 4.97 7.00 1.29
CA TRP A 286 4.17 8.18 1.61
C TRP A 286 2.76 7.71 1.94
N LEU A 287 2.20 8.17 3.06
CA LEU A 287 0.85 7.77 3.51
C LEU A 287 -0.17 8.09 2.40
N ASP A 288 0.04 9.20 1.70
CA ASP A 288 -0.84 9.71 0.66
C ASP A 288 -1.03 8.81 -0.58
N LYS A 289 -0.03 7.99 -0.90
CA LYS A 289 0.07 7.20 -2.13
C LYS A 289 0.17 5.70 -1.83
N ASP A 290 0.93 5.34 -0.80
CA ASP A 290 1.31 3.97 -0.55
C ASP A 290 0.33 3.26 0.40
N ALA A 291 -0.70 3.96 0.87
CA ALA A 291 -1.85 3.42 1.61
C ALA A 291 -3.16 3.52 0.82
N VAL A 292 -4.12 2.68 1.19
CA VAL A 292 -5.50 2.66 0.66
C VAL A 292 -6.52 2.71 1.77
N LEU A 293 -7.68 3.28 1.46
CA LEU A 293 -8.76 3.48 2.41
C LEU A 293 -9.87 2.43 2.21
N ALA A 294 -10.16 1.65 3.25
CA ALA A 294 -11.29 0.74 3.22
C ALA A 294 -12.63 1.49 3.37
N PRO A 295 -13.76 0.88 2.98
CA PRO A 295 -15.07 1.52 3.07
C PRO A 295 -15.51 1.91 4.49
N ASP A 296 -14.91 1.29 5.50
CA ASP A 296 -15.16 1.55 6.92
C ASP A 296 -14.21 2.61 7.52
N GLY A 297 -13.37 3.24 6.69
CA GLY A 297 -12.42 4.28 7.11
C GLY A 297 -11.05 3.76 7.55
N THR A 298 -10.87 2.43 7.62
CA THR A 298 -9.59 1.83 7.99
C THR A 298 -8.53 2.10 6.92
N ILE A 299 -7.36 2.61 7.33
CA ILE A 299 -6.21 2.84 6.44
C ILE A 299 -5.37 1.57 6.39
N PHE A 300 -5.13 1.05 5.18
CA PHE A 300 -4.31 -0.13 4.92
C PHE A 300 -3.05 0.23 4.15
N TRP A 301 -1.88 -0.13 4.68
CA TRP A 301 -0.62 0.05 3.97
C TRP A 301 -0.50 -0.94 2.82
N ALA A 302 -0.35 -0.43 1.59
CA ALA A 302 -0.28 -1.25 0.39
C ALA A 302 1.16 -1.47 -0.08
N ASP A 303 2.02 -0.44 -0.12
CA ASP A 303 3.42 -0.61 -0.55
C ASP A 303 4.31 -1.17 0.58
N LEU A 304 4.22 -2.49 0.79
CA LEU A 304 4.89 -3.18 1.90
C LEU A 304 6.40 -3.33 1.71
N GLU A 305 6.93 -3.22 0.49
CA GLU A 305 8.37 -3.29 0.28
C GLU A 305 9.12 -2.05 0.82
N GLY A 306 8.39 -0.97 1.07
CA GLY A 306 8.90 0.23 1.73
C GLY A 306 8.99 0.11 3.26
N LEU A 307 8.42 -0.94 3.86
CA LEU A 307 8.53 -1.21 5.29
C LEU A 307 9.85 -1.92 5.57
N GLN A 308 10.76 -1.26 6.28
CA GLN A 308 12.10 -1.76 6.57
C GLN A 308 12.30 -1.89 8.07
N ALA A 309 12.88 -3.01 8.50
CA ALA A 309 13.37 -3.12 9.86
C ALA A 309 14.60 -2.21 10.01
N ILE A 310 14.53 -1.29 10.97
CA ILE A 310 15.67 -0.50 11.42
C ILE A 310 16.06 -0.94 12.82
N THR A 311 17.35 -0.89 13.10
CA THR A 311 17.90 -1.21 14.42
C THR A 311 18.47 0.04 15.05
N ILE A 312 18.07 0.32 16.28
CA ILE A 312 18.51 1.46 17.08
C ILE A 312 19.35 0.94 18.25
N GLY A 313 20.52 1.53 18.41
CA GLY A 313 21.44 1.31 19.52
C GLY A 313 21.78 2.62 20.22
N GLY A 314 22.59 2.54 21.27
CA GLY A 314 23.17 3.69 21.96
C GLY A 314 24.56 3.35 22.48
N ARG A 315 25.37 4.37 22.76
CA ARG A 315 26.68 4.19 23.43
C ARG A 315 26.52 3.70 24.86
N ASP A 316 25.45 4.13 25.50
CA ASP A 316 24.98 3.71 26.81
C ASP A 316 23.43 3.66 26.80
N ARG A 317 22.85 3.45 27.97
CA ARG A 317 21.40 3.31 28.11
C ARG A 317 20.65 4.61 27.86
N ASP A 318 21.17 5.74 28.35
CA ASP A 318 20.50 7.03 28.21
C ASP A 318 20.51 7.49 26.74
N ASP A 319 21.63 7.25 26.04
CA ASP A 319 21.78 7.48 24.60
C ASP A 319 20.83 6.59 23.78
N LEU A 320 20.61 5.34 24.20
CA LEU A 320 19.65 4.43 23.57
C LEU A 320 18.21 4.89 23.75
N GLU A 321 17.82 5.24 24.97
CA GLU A 321 16.47 5.74 25.30
C GLU A 321 16.18 7.02 24.49
N PHE A 322 17.13 7.96 24.43
CA PHE A 322 17.04 9.17 23.59
C PHE A 322 16.87 8.86 22.10
N ASN A 323 17.66 7.95 21.53
CA ASN A 323 17.58 7.60 20.10
C ASN A 323 16.23 6.95 19.75
N ILE A 324 15.65 6.18 20.68
CA ILE A 324 14.31 5.59 20.50
C ILE A 324 13.23 6.67 20.57
N GLU A 325 13.32 7.61 21.50
CA GLU A 325 12.38 8.74 21.58
C GLU A 325 12.45 9.62 20.32
N GLU A 326 13.65 9.95 19.84
CA GLU A 326 13.84 10.69 18.59
C GLU A 326 13.19 9.93 17.42
N LYS A 327 13.34 8.60 17.41
CA LYS A 327 12.71 7.78 16.39
C LYS A 327 11.18 7.85 16.41
N MET A 328 10.57 7.80 17.60
CA MET A 328 9.12 7.95 17.76
C MET A 328 8.66 9.29 17.20
N GLU A 329 9.31 10.39 17.56
CA GLU A 329 8.95 11.73 17.07
C GLU A 329 9.11 11.86 15.55
N HIS A 330 10.24 11.41 15.00
CA HIS A 330 10.52 11.47 13.57
C HIS A 330 9.48 10.68 12.74
N GLN A 331 9.00 9.56 13.25
CA GLN A 331 7.98 8.77 12.55
C GLN A 331 6.63 9.48 12.55
N ILE A 332 6.24 10.12 13.66
CA ILE A 332 5.00 10.91 13.74
C ILE A 332 5.07 12.09 12.76
N TYR A 333 6.12 12.91 12.83
CA TYR A 333 6.22 14.12 12.01
C TYR A 333 6.21 13.84 10.50
N ARG A 334 6.65 12.65 10.08
CA ARG A 334 6.71 12.27 8.66
C ARG A 334 5.35 12.27 7.96
N SER A 335 4.30 11.84 8.65
CA SER A 335 2.97 11.69 8.04
C SER A 335 1.85 12.39 8.81
N LEU A 336 2.17 13.08 9.91
CA LEU A 336 1.16 13.79 10.70
C LEU A 336 0.40 14.84 9.87
N TYR A 337 1.09 15.59 9.00
CA TYR A 337 0.43 16.59 8.16
C TYR A 337 -0.55 15.96 7.17
N GLU A 338 -0.12 14.91 6.46
CA GLU A 338 -0.96 14.17 5.50
C GLU A 338 -2.17 13.56 6.19
N PHE A 339 -1.98 12.96 7.37
CA PHE A 339 -3.03 12.39 8.20
C PHE A 339 -4.04 13.46 8.66
N MET A 340 -3.56 14.57 9.23
CA MET A 340 -4.42 15.64 9.73
C MET A 340 -5.17 16.33 8.60
N TYR A 341 -4.54 16.54 7.45
CA TYR A 341 -5.23 17.12 6.28
C TYR A 341 -6.38 16.22 5.80
N ALA A 342 -6.24 14.90 5.87
CA ALA A 342 -7.24 13.95 5.37
C ALA A 342 -8.40 13.86 6.34
N TYR A 343 -8.08 13.79 7.63
CA TYR A 343 -9.05 13.94 8.71
C TYR A 343 -9.92 15.19 8.50
N GLU A 344 -9.31 16.34 8.21
CA GLU A 344 -10.06 17.57 7.97
C GLU A 344 -10.99 17.50 6.76
N GLN A 345 -10.57 16.88 5.65
CA GLN A 345 -11.45 16.75 4.49
C GLN A 345 -12.66 15.87 4.82
N ILE A 346 -12.44 14.73 5.47
CA ILE A 346 -13.51 13.80 5.88
C ILE A 346 -14.47 14.48 6.86
N GLU A 347 -13.93 15.18 7.87
CA GLU A 347 -14.72 15.86 8.88
C GLU A 347 -15.54 17.03 8.30
N ARG A 348 -14.94 17.83 7.40
CA ARG A 348 -15.66 18.90 6.69
C ARG A 348 -16.82 18.34 5.88
N GLU A 349 -16.62 17.23 5.18
CA GLU A 349 -17.67 16.58 4.41
C GLU A 349 -18.79 16.03 5.29
N ARG A 350 -18.45 15.40 6.42
CA ARG A 350 -19.42 14.97 7.43
C ARG A 350 -20.27 16.14 7.92
N VAL A 351 -19.64 17.25 8.32
CA VAL A 351 -20.34 18.45 8.80
C VAL A 351 -21.23 19.03 7.70
N ARG A 352 -20.74 19.10 6.46
CA ARG A 352 -21.49 19.60 5.30
C ARG A 352 -22.76 18.77 5.05
N ARG A 353 -22.69 17.44 5.16
CA ARG A 353 -23.82 16.54 4.90
C ARG A 353 -24.81 16.46 6.07
N PHE A 354 -24.31 16.44 7.31
CA PHE A 354 -25.11 16.06 8.47
C PHE A 354 -25.29 17.16 9.52
N GLY A 355 -24.72 18.35 9.33
CA GLY A 355 -25.05 19.56 10.10
C GLY A 355 -24.58 19.61 11.55
N HIS A 356 -23.77 18.64 12.00
CA HIS A 356 -23.27 18.57 13.39
C HIS A 356 -21.96 19.34 13.56
N ILE A 357 -22.07 20.64 13.86
CA ILE A 357 -20.93 21.54 14.09
C ILE A 357 -20.53 21.49 15.57
N THR A 358 -19.34 20.95 15.84
CA THR A 358 -18.63 21.04 17.11
C THR A 358 -17.35 21.85 16.88
N ASP A 359 -16.77 22.45 17.92
CA ASP A 359 -15.41 22.97 17.80
C ASP A 359 -14.45 21.88 17.28
N ARG A 360 -13.59 22.25 16.33
CA ARG A 360 -12.71 21.32 15.60
C ARG A 360 -11.81 20.51 16.54
N LYS A 361 -11.19 21.19 17.50
CA LYS A 361 -10.25 20.55 18.44
C LYS A 361 -11.03 19.69 19.45
N THR A 362 -12.22 20.12 19.89
CA THR A 362 -13.08 19.33 20.79
C THR A 362 -13.57 18.04 20.11
N GLN A 363 -13.98 18.15 18.84
CA GLN A 363 -14.40 17.01 18.03
C GLN A 363 -13.27 16.00 17.86
N PHE A 364 -12.06 16.48 17.54
CA PHE A 364 -10.91 15.60 17.38
C PHE A 364 -10.48 14.95 18.71
N GLU A 365 -10.53 15.69 19.82
CA GLU A 365 -10.29 15.12 21.16
C GLU A 365 -11.29 13.99 21.48
N TYR A 366 -12.59 14.18 21.18
CA TYR A 366 -13.60 13.14 21.37
C TYR A 366 -13.31 11.90 20.52
N LEU A 367 -12.99 12.10 19.25
CA LEU A 367 -12.65 11.01 18.32
C LEU A 367 -11.40 10.25 18.75
N LEU A 368 -10.35 10.94 19.18
CA LEU A 368 -9.13 10.32 19.70
C LEU A 368 -9.44 9.44 20.92
N LYS A 369 -10.25 9.93 21.85
CA LYS A 369 -10.64 9.17 23.05
C LYS A 369 -11.37 7.88 22.70
N ASP A 370 -12.32 7.91 21.75
CA ASP A 370 -13.03 6.70 21.35
C ASP A 370 -12.16 5.76 20.48
N ALA A 371 -11.34 6.32 19.58
CA ALA A 371 -10.47 5.55 18.69
C ALA A 371 -9.37 4.78 19.45
N LEU A 372 -8.82 5.38 20.52
CA LEU A 372 -7.66 4.87 21.25
C LEU A 372 -7.99 4.19 22.58
N LYS A 373 -9.27 4.08 22.96
CA LYS A 373 -9.69 3.52 24.27
C LYS A 373 -9.14 2.12 24.57
N ASP A 374 -8.96 1.31 23.52
CA ASP A 374 -8.48 -0.07 23.59
C ASP A 374 -7.15 -0.25 22.85
N ASP A 375 -6.39 0.84 22.61
CA ASP A 375 -5.08 0.74 21.97
C ASP A 375 -4.03 0.29 22.99
N GLU A 376 -3.29 -0.77 22.66
CA GLU A 376 -2.30 -1.38 23.57
C GLU A 376 -0.96 -0.60 23.65
N VAL A 377 -0.71 0.32 22.71
CA VAL A 377 0.56 1.05 22.61
C VAL A 377 0.40 2.54 22.91
N VAL A 378 -0.74 3.14 22.55
CA VAL A 378 -0.94 4.59 22.65
C VAL A 378 -2.11 4.92 23.57
N GLY A 379 -1.81 5.62 24.67
CA GLY A 379 -2.80 6.23 25.55
C GLY A 379 -3.00 7.73 25.29
N LEU A 380 -3.90 8.34 26.05
CA LEU A 380 -4.15 9.78 26.03
C LEU A 380 -4.00 10.40 27.41
N ARG A 381 -3.40 11.59 27.45
CA ARG A 381 -3.32 12.43 28.65
C ARG A 381 -3.81 13.84 28.34
N ARG A 382 -4.79 14.33 29.10
CA ARG A 382 -5.28 15.71 29.01
C ARG A 382 -4.49 16.58 29.99
N GLY A 383 -3.68 17.50 29.46
CA GLY A 383 -3.07 18.58 30.23
C GLY A 383 -4.06 19.73 30.46
N GLN A 384 -3.59 20.85 31.02
CA GLN A 384 -4.42 22.05 31.18
C GLN A 384 -4.81 22.62 29.81
N ASP A 385 -3.82 22.90 28.96
CA ASP A 385 -4.01 23.55 27.66
C ASP A 385 -3.57 22.66 26.48
N SER A 386 -3.44 21.35 26.71
CA SER A 386 -3.02 20.40 25.67
C SER A 386 -3.68 19.03 25.81
N LEU A 387 -3.68 18.26 24.71
CA LEU A 387 -3.92 16.83 24.68
C LEU A 387 -2.67 16.14 24.14
N GLU A 388 -2.20 15.13 24.85
CA GLU A 388 -0.97 14.40 24.54
C GLU A 388 -1.28 12.93 24.24
N LEU A 389 -0.62 12.40 23.21
CA LEU A 389 -0.46 10.97 23.01
C LEU A 389 0.63 10.48 23.97
N VAL A 390 0.32 9.48 24.79
CA VAL A 390 1.31 8.77 25.62
C VAL A 390 1.67 7.49 24.88
N ILE A 391 2.84 7.50 24.25
CA ILE A 391 3.30 6.46 23.32
C ILE A 391 4.23 5.53 24.08
N GLY A 392 3.75 4.32 24.38
CA GLY A 392 4.56 3.23 24.91
C GLY A 392 5.17 2.38 23.79
N ASN A 393 5.32 1.09 24.06
CA ASN A 393 5.84 0.11 23.12
C ASN A 393 5.24 -1.26 23.38
N ILE A 394 5.28 -2.14 22.37
CA ILE A 394 4.67 -3.46 22.47
C ILE A 394 5.36 -4.41 23.45
N LEU A 395 6.57 -4.06 23.88
CA LEU A 395 7.33 -4.83 24.87
C LEU A 395 6.92 -4.50 26.31
N GLY A 396 6.11 -3.45 26.53
CA GLY A 396 5.67 -3.00 27.85
C GLY A 396 6.77 -2.28 28.65
N GLU A 397 7.83 -1.79 28.00
CA GLU A 397 8.92 -1.11 28.69
C GLU A 397 8.56 0.34 29.02
N GLU A 398 8.17 0.62 30.27
CA GLU A 398 7.73 1.95 30.69
C GLU A 398 8.76 3.06 30.45
N ARG A 399 10.06 2.74 30.48
CA ARG A 399 11.15 3.70 30.25
C ARG A 399 11.25 4.14 28.79
N LEU A 400 10.74 3.34 27.86
CA LEU A 400 10.65 3.66 26.44
C LEU A 400 9.26 4.21 26.13
N THR A 401 8.86 5.24 26.89
CA THR A 401 7.57 5.92 26.74
C THR A 401 7.80 7.39 26.43
N LYS A 402 7.15 7.90 25.39
CA LYS A 402 7.22 9.32 25.00
C LYS A 402 5.84 9.96 25.05
N SER A 403 5.77 11.20 25.54
CA SER A 403 4.58 12.04 25.36
C SER A 403 4.75 12.92 24.13
N PHE A 404 3.73 12.98 23.29
CA PHE A 404 3.67 13.81 22.09
C PHE A 404 2.41 14.67 22.10
N THR A 405 2.56 15.99 22.05
CA THR A 405 1.44 16.92 22.01
C THR A 405 0.74 16.86 20.65
N ILE A 406 -0.51 16.40 20.63
CA ILE A 406 -1.30 16.28 19.38
C ILE A 406 -2.28 17.45 19.20
N LEU A 407 -2.72 18.06 20.30
CA LEU A 407 -3.51 19.29 20.30
C LEU A 407 -2.99 20.24 21.37
N ASP A 408 -2.90 21.51 21.00
CA ASP A 408 -2.72 22.65 21.92
C ASP A 408 -3.96 23.54 21.84
N TRP A 409 -4.37 24.16 22.94
CA TRP A 409 -5.61 24.92 23.06
C TRP A 409 -5.41 26.43 22.92
#